data_AF-Q2U1V2-F1
#
_entry.id   AF-Q2U1V2-F1
#
_cell.length_a   1.000
_cell.length_b   1.000
_cell.length_c   1.000
_cell.angle_alpha   90.00
_cell.angle_beta   90.00
_cell.angle_gamma   90.00
#
_symmetry.space_group_name_H-M   'P 1'
#
loop_
_entity.id
_entity.type
_entity.pdbx_description
1 polymer ?
#
loop_
_entity_poly.entity_id
_entity_poly.type
_entity_poly.pdbx_seq_one_letter_code
_entity_poly.pdbx_strand_id
1 'polypeptide(L)'
;MSITFSHLITGANCHLDQVTQDGIVSPGIGKTRIWIATWKSIADFEAWWESDSVIKFWSSLPPDAGMWREFVKVPYGRSQYKATQNRQDGQGVHFAHKPTEKNGYWGWIRDSIRELSKENRMDSPLLVPPIPERKASLKEKTLGRVTFNGFPDNLCFNLERQDLSEMTGAERGVWFDQFDQAACKWMDDLAHAAPEAGILTSRMCYDERLGTYKEGDSEFHKYNRKVELFYFMDLRSMERAGRSNKGHVALRNNILKTYGPGGIMSECGKVALWVETNILKAPEIDAEYVGCVPGTGFMAYQNHEAFRCHKEASPCQHAKA
;
A
#
# COMPACT_ATOMS: atom_id res chain seq x y z
N MET A 1 -12.93 30.34 1.37
CA MET A 1 -12.14 29.29 2.03
C MET A 1 -11.25 28.64 0.98
N SER A 2 -9.98 28.38 1.28
CA SER A 2 -9.13 27.57 0.39
C SER A 2 -9.68 26.15 0.36
N ILE A 3 -9.92 25.59 -0.83
CA ILE A 3 -10.39 24.21 -0.98
C ILE A 3 -9.23 23.28 -0.62
N THR A 4 -9.43 22.37 0.33
CA THR A 4 -8.45 21.35 0.69
C THR A 4 -8.67 20.07 -0.12
N PHE A 5 -7.64 19.25 -0.30
CA PHE A 5 -7.79 17.95 -0.96
C PHE A 5 -8.80 17.04 -0.25
N SER A 6 -8.83 17.07 1.10
CA SER A 6 -9.85 16.36 1.89
C SER A 6 -11.27 16.70 1.45
N HIS A 7 -11.55 17.97 1.15
CA HIS A 7 -12.88 18.39 0.70
C HIS A 7 -13.20 17.84 -0.70
N LEU A 8 -12.22 17.82 -1.61
CA LEU A 8 -12.38 17.31 -2.97
C LEU A 8 -12.62 15.79 -3.01
N ILE A 9 -11.94 15.01 -2.15
CA ILE A 9 -12.01 13.55 -2.20
C ILE A 9 -13.21 12.97 -1.43
N THR A 10 -13.69 13.66 -0.38
CA THR A 10 -14.80 13.16 0.45
C THR A 10 -16.12 13.01 -0.34
N GLY A 11 -16.28 13.70 -1.47
CA GLY A 11 -17.44 13.59 -2.36
C GLY A 11 -17.22 12.78 -3.64
N ALA A 12 -16.07 12.11 -3.80
CA ALA A 12 -15.63 11.57 -5.08
C ALA A 12 -16.29 10.25 -5.53
N ASN A 13 -17.40 9.84 -4.91
CA ASN A 13 -18.07 8.54 -5.14
C ASN A 13 -17.09 7.35 -5.19
N CYS A 14 -16.20 7.28 -4.20
CA CYS A 14 -15.20 6.23 -4.05
C CYS A 14 -15.28 5.62 -2.66
N HIS A 15 -14.70 4.43 -2.48
CA HIS A 15 -14.34 3.96 -1.16
C HIS A 15 -13.02 4.60 -0.74
N LEU A 16 -12.96 5.15 0.47
CA LEU A 16 -11.89 6.03 0.92
C LEU A 16 -11.33 5.60 2.28
N ASP A 17 -10.06 5.20 2.30
CA ASP A 17 -9.28 5.17 3.54
C ASP A 17 -8.52 6.49 3.70
N GLN A 18 -8.47 7.00 4.93
CA GLN A 18 -7.59 8.10 5.30
C GLN A 18 -6.61 7.59 6.35
N VAL A 19 -5.33 7.57 6.00
CA VAL A 19 -4.28 6.99 6.83
C VAL A 19 -3.10 7.94 6.96
N THR A 20 -2.36 7.78 8.05
CA THR A 20 -1.10 8.46 8.31
C THR A 20 0.03 7.45 8.16
N GLN A 21 1.07 7.83 7.41
CA GLN A 21 2.38 7.18 7.44
C GLN A 21 3.29 8.02 8.34
N ASP A 22 3.93 7.38 9.32
CA ASP A 22 5.00 8.02 10.11
C ASP A 22 6.35 7.46 9.67
N GLY A 23 7.23 8.34 9.19
CA GLY A 23 8.57 7.98 8.72
C GLY A 23 8.69 7.81 7.20
N ILE A 24 8.64 8.92 6.46
CA ILE A 24 8.89 8.94 5.00
C ILE A 24 10.33 8.53 4.67
N VAL A 25 11.28 9.01 5.47
CA VAL A 25 12.73 8.78 5.27
C VAL A 25 13.23 7.67 6.19
N SER A 26 12.83 7.72 7.45
CA SER A 26 13.13 6.75 8.50
C SER A 26 12.03 6.79 9.55
N PRO A 27 11.86 5.74 10.39
CA PRO A 27 10.83 5.71 11.44
C PRO A 27 10.80 7.00 12.27
N GLY A 28 9.60 7.59 12.43
CA GLY A 28 9.37 8.81 13.21
C GLY A 28 9.86 10.13 12.58
N ILE A 29 10.43 10.08 11.37
CA ILE A 29 10.96 11.26 10.68
C ILE A 29 10.07 11.61 9.47
N GLY A 30 9.20 12.59 9.68
CA GLY A 30 8.26 13.12 8.68
C GLY A 30 6.97 12.30 8.62
N LYS A 31 5.83 12.99 8.55
CA LYS A 31 4.51 12.37 8.47
C LYS A 31 3.86 12.66 7.12
N THR A 32 3.23 11.65 6.53
CA THR A 32 2.39 11.79 5.32
C THR A 32 0.95 11.46 5.67
N ARG A 33 0.02 12.30 5.25
CA ARG A 33 -1.40 11.93 5.18
C ARG A 33 -1.71 11.39 3.79
N ILE A 34 -2.30 10.21 3.72
CA ILE A 34 -2.59 9.49 2.49
C ILE A 34 -4.09 9.23 2.42
N TRP A 35 -4.67 9.55 1.27
CA TRP A 35 -6.04 9.19 0.90
C TRP A 35 -5.95 8.04 -0.10
N ILE A 36 -6.38 6.85 0.32
CA ILE A 36 -6.43 5.67 -0.55
C ILE A 36 -7.86 5.57 -1.04
N ALA A 37 -8.08 6.00 -2.27
CA ALA A 37 -9.40 6.06 -2.88
C ALA A 37 -9.53 4.99 -3.97
N THR A 38 -10.61 4.22 -3.91
CA THR A 38 -10.90 3.12 -4.83
C THR A 38 -12.23 3.37 -5.53
N TRP A 39 -12.18 3.58 -6.84
CA TRP A 39 -13.35 3.74 -7.70
C TRP A 39 -13.77 2.41 -8.33
N LYS A 40 -15.05 2.31 -8.66
CA LYS A 40 -15.62 1.13 -9.31
C LYS A 40 -15.12 0.97 -10.75
N SER A 41 -14.92 2.09 -11.44
CA SER A 41 -14.51 2.12 -12.84
C SER A 41 -13.53 3.25 -13.12
N ILE A 42 -12.79 3.10 -14.23
CA ILE A 42 -11.90 4.15 -14.75
C ILE A 42 -12.71 5.41 -15.08
N ALA A 43 -13.90 5.27 -15.66
CA ALA A 43 -14.75 6.40 -16.00
C ALA A 43 -15.21 7.21 -14.78
N ASP A 44 -15.54 6.54 -13.66
CA ASP A 44 -15.90 7.24 -12.41
C ASP A 44 -14.71 8.03 -11.84
N PHE A 45 -13.52 7.43 -11.92
CA PHE A 45 -12.29 8.10 -11.52
C PHE A 45 -11.97 9.31 -12.43
N GLU A 46 -12.02 9.13 -13.75
CA GLU A 46 -11.75 10.19 -14.73
C GLU A 46 -12.74 11.35 -14.57
N ALA A 47 -14.04 11.06 -14.40
CA ALA A 47 -15.06 12.09 -14.16
C ALA A 47 -14.76 12.95 -12.91
N TRP A 48 -14.17 12.37 -11.86
CA TRP A 48 -13.72 13.12 -10.70
C TRP A 48 -12.40 13.86 -10.95
N TRP A 49 -11.39 13.16 -11.46
CA TRP A 49 -10.03 13.69 -11.64
C TRP A 49 -9.99 14.85 -12.64
N GLU A 50 -10.80 14.76 -13.69
CA GLU A 50 -10.92 15.76 -14.75
C GLU A 50 -11.90 16.90 -14.40
N SER A 51 -12.51 16.88 -13.21
CA SER A 51 -13.36 17.98 -12.78
C SER A 51 -12.56 19.26 -12.58
N ASP A 52 -13.15 20.42 -12.92
CA ASP A 52 -12.50 21.73 -12.83
C ASP A 52 -11.87 21.99 -11.45
N SER A 53 -12.54 21.56 -10.39
CA SER A 53 -12.08 21.80 -9.02
C SER A 53 -10.82 21.00 -8.69
N VAL A 54 -10.73 19.74 -9.14
CA VAL A 54 -9.58 18.86 -8.92
C VAL A 54 -8.41 19.27 -9.81
N ILE A 55 -8.65 19.52 -11.11
CA ILE A 55 -7.63 20.03 -12.03
C ILE A 55 -7.03 21.34 -11.49
N LYS A 56 -7.88 22.29 -11.12
CA LYS A 56 -7.43 23.60 -10.61
C LYS A 56 -6.63 23.44 -9.32
N PHE A 57 -7.11 22.63 -8.39
CA PHE A 57 -6.38 22.36 -7.15
C PHE A 57 -4.99 21.78 -7.46
N TRP A 58 -4.93 20.68 -8.22
CA TRP A 58 -3.68 19.97 -8.47
C TRP A 58 -2.67 20.81 -9.28
N SER A 59 -3.13 21.51 -10.33
CA SER A 59 -2.28 22.40 -11.15
C SER A 59 -1.75 23.61 -10.38
N SER A 60 -2.50 24.09 -9.37
CA SER A 60 -2.11 25.24 -8.54
C SER A 60 -1.14 24.92 -7.40
N LEU A 61 -0.77 23.65 -7.20
CA LEU A 61 0.18 23.27 -6.16
C LEU A 61 1.52 24.01 -6.33
N PRO A 62 2.06 24.64 -5.27
CA PRO A 62 3.35 25.30 -5.35
C PRO A 62 4.48 24.29 -5.56
N PRO A 63 5.65 24.70 -6.10
CA PRO A 63 6.77 23.79 -6.38
C PRO A 63 7.31 23.02 -5.17
N ASP A 64 7.01 23.43 -3.94
CA ASP A 64 7.46 22.84 -2.68
C ASP A 64 6.34 22.21 -1.84
N ALA A 65 5.18 21.93 -2.48
CA ALA A 65 3.94 21.48 -1.84
C ALA A 65 4.07 20.23 -0.96
N GLY A 66 4.99 19.32 -1.29
CA GLY A 66 5.14 18.05 -0.60
C GLY A 66 3.95 17.11 -0.81
N MET A 67 3.31 17.17 -1.99
CA MET A 67 2.12 16.41 -2.32
C MET A 67 2.39 15.50 -3.51
N TRP A 68 1.81 14.29 -3.51
CA TRP A 68 2.02 13.29 -4.55
C TRP A 68 0.75 12.50 -4.83
N ARG A 69 0.71 11.88 -6.01
CA ARG A 69 -0.33 10.95 -6.45
C ARG A 69 0.33 9.72 -7.06
N GLU A 70 -0.20 8.56 -6.76
CA GLU A 70 0.14 7.28 -7.39
C GLU A 70 -1.17 6.61 -7.80
N PHE A 71 -1.43 6.57 -9.10
CA PHE A 71 -2.60 5.93 -9.66
C PHE A 71 -2.26 4.50 -10.06
N VAL A 72 -3.16 3.59 -9.68
CA VAL A 72 -3.08 2.17 -10.02
C VAL A 72 -4.38 1.79 -10.70
N LYS A 73 -4.29 1.41 -11.98
CA LYS A 73 -5.40 0.80 -12.71
C LYS A 73 -5.38 -0.69 -12.38
N VAL A 74 -6.41 -1.18 -11.71
CA VAL A 74 -6.47 -2.56 -11.22
C VAL A 74 -7.15 -3.46 -12.26
N PRO A 75 -6.40 -4.26 -13.04
CA PRO A 75 -6.99 -5.21 -13.98
C PRO A 75 -7.64 -6.39 -13.24
N TYR A 76 -8.93 -6.65 -13.51
CA TYR A 76 -9.67 -7.75 -12.87
C TYR A 76 -8.99 -9.12 -13.02
N GLY A 77 -8.44 -9.44 -14.20
CA GLY A 77 -7.83 -10.74 -14.47
C GLY A 77 -6.45 -10.94 -13.82
N ARG A 78 -5.81 -9.88 -13.32
CA ARG A 78 -4.45 -9.89 -12.78
C ARG A 78 -4.41 -9.46 -11.30
N SER A 79 -5.56 -9.56 -10.63
CA SER A 79 -5.75 -9.11 -9.27
C SER A 79 -6.50 -10.16 -8.45
N GLN A 80 -6.32 -10.12 -7.13
CA GLN A 80 -7.10 -10.89 -6.17
C GLN A 80 -7.46 -10.03 -4.97
N TYR A 81 -8.61 -10.31 -4.39
CA TYR A 81 -9.07 -9.76 -3.12
C TYR A 81 -9.45 -10.91 -2.20
N LYS A 82 -9.04 -10.83 -0.93
CA LYS A 82 -9.48 -11.77 0.10
C LYS A 82 -9.60 -11.09 1.44
N ALA A 83 -10.62 -11.46 2.20
CA ALA A 83 -10.84 -11.00 3.56
C ALA A 83 -11.12 -12.17 4.50
N THR A 84 -10.77 -12.03 5.78
CA THR A 84 -11.13 -12.98 6.84
C THR A 84 -12.58 -12.78 7.31
N GLN A 85 -13.12 -11.58 7.14
CA GLN A 85 -14.48 -11.22 7.50
C GLN A 85 -15.29 -10.92 6.23
N ASN A 86 -16.61 -11.11 6.29
CA ASN A 86 -17.50 -10.71 5.20
C ASN A 86 -17.79 -9.21 5.25
N ARG A 87 -16.74 -8.39 5.16
CA ARG A 87 -16.82 -6.91 5.15
C ARG A 87 -16.59 -6.38 3.74
N GLN A 88 -17.46 -5.48 3.29
CA GLN A 88 -17.29 -4.75 2.05
C GLN A 88 -16.32 -3.58 2.33
N ASP A 89 -15.03 -3.79 2.10
CA ASP A 89 -13.95 -2.83 2.33
C ASP A 89 -12.93 -2.88 1.18
N GLY A 90 -12.16 -1.80 1.00
CA GLY A 90 -11.15 -1.70 -0.07
C GLY A 90 -11.76 -1.91 -1.46
N GLN A 91 -11.13 -2.73 -2.29
CA GLN A 91 -11.71 -3.16 -3.58
C GLN A 91 -12.96 -4.04 -3.43
N GLY A 92 -13.13 -4.71 -2.29
CA GLY A 92 -14.24 -5.63 -2.03
C GLY A 92 -15.61 -4.96 -2.07
N VAL A 93 -15.68 -3.64 -1.85
CA VAL A 93 -16.92 -2.83 -1.93
C VAL A 93 -17.59 -2.85 -3.31
N HIS A 94 -16.81 -3.13 -4.37
CA HIS A 94 -17.29 -3.00 -5.75
C HIS A 94 -17.77 -4.34 -6.33
N PHE A 95 -17.59 -5.44 -5.59
CA PHE A 95 -17.84 -6.79 -6.09
C PHE A 95 -18.53 -7.67 -5.03
N ALA A 96 -19.36 -8.60 -5.50
CA ALA A 96 -19.94 -9.59 -4.62
C ALA A 96 -18.87 -10.56 -4.10
N HIS A 97 -18.79 -10.70 -2.77
CA HIS A 97 -17.90 -11.65 -2.14
C HIS A 97 -18.35 -13.09 -2.36
N LYS A 98 -17.40 -13.99 -2.58
CA LYS A 98 -17.64 -15.42 -2.71
C LYS A 98 -16.72 -16.18 -1.76
N PRO A 99 -17.25 -17.12 -0.96
CA PRO A 99 -16.42 -18.04 -0.19
C PRO A 99 -15.44 -18.78 -1.10
N THR A 100 -14.24 -19.06 -0.60
CA THR A 100 -13.21 -19.81 -1.34
C THR A 100 -12.63 -20.91 -0.48
N GLU A 101 -12.56 -22.11 -1.05
CA GLU A 101 -11.88 -23.27 -0.47
C GLU A 101 -10.37 -23.25 -0.75
N LYS A 102 -9.93 -22.43 -1.72
CA LYS A 102 -8.51 -22.26 -2.07
C LYS A 102 -7.86 -21.24 -1.13
N ASN A 103 -7.54 -21.70 0.08
CA ASN A 103 -6.89 -20.89 1.11
C ASN A 103 -5.89 -21.74 1.93
N GLY A 104 -5.08 -21.12 2.77
CA GLY A 104 -4.28 -21.88 3.75
C GLY A 104 -3.00 -22.56 3.25
N TYR A 105 -2.65 -22.54 1.96
CA TYR A 105 -1.37 -23.05 1.42
C TYR A 105 -0.52 -21.98 0.72
N TRP A 106 0.80 -22.18 0.61
CA TRP A 106 1.67 -21.26 -0.15
C TRP A 106 1.39 -21.34 -1.66
N GLY A 107 1.13 -20.20 -2.30
CA GLY A 107 0.73 -20.14 -3.71
C GLY A 107 -0.77 -19.90 -3.92
N TRP A 108 -1.58 -19.83 -2.86
CA TRP A 108 -3.02 -19.57 -3.01
C TRP A 108 -3.33 -18.25 -3.72
N ILE A 109 -2.50 -17.22 -3.55
CA ILE A 109 -2.63 -15.93 -4.25
C ILE A 109 -2.49 -16.14 -5.76
N ARG A 110 -1.43 -16.84 -6.18
CA ARG A 110 -1.21 -17.21 -7.58
C ARG A 110 -2.40 -17.95 -8.18
N ASP A 111 -2.92 -18.93 -7.47
CA ASP A 111 -4.06 -19.74 -7.91
C ASP A 111 -5.40 -18.97 -7.92
N SER A 112 -5.43 -17.79 -7.29
CA SER A 112 -6.60 -16.90 -7.27
C SER A 112 -6.60 -15.88 -8.40
N ILE A 113 -5.45 -15.60 -9.01
CA ILE A 113 -5.31 -14.64 -10.11
C ILE A 113 -5.60 -15.33 -11.44
N ARG A 114 -6.68 -14.89 -12.10
CA ARG A 114 -7.28 -15.59 -13.26
C ARG A 114 -6.35 -15.76 -14.45
N GLU A 115 -5.57 -14.73 -14.77
CA GLU A 115 -4.70 -14.74 -15.96
C GLU A 115 -3.36 -15.47 -15.71
N LEU A 116 -3.03 -15.84 -14.46
CA LEU A 116 -1.82 -16.59 -14.19
C LEU A 116 -1.96 -18.03 -14.67
N SER A 117 -0.95 -18.51 -15.38
CA SER A 117 -0.84 -19.90 -15.82
C SER A 117 0.62 -20.36 -15.76
N LYS A 118 0.89 -21.61 -16.17
CA LYS A 118 2.27 -22.10 -16.29
C LYS A 118 3.05 -21.34 -17.37
N GLU A 119 2.34 -20.93 -18.43
CA GLU A 119 2.86 -20.21 -19.60
C GLU A 119 2.88 -18.69 -19.36
N ASN A 120 1.88 -18.16 -18.65
CA ASN A 120 1.83 -16.76 -18.24
C ASN A 120 2.08 -16.61 -16.75
N ARG A 121 3.37 -16.52 -16.38
CA ARG A 121 3.79 -16.39 -14.98
C ARG A 121 3.74 -14.95 -14.47
N MET A 122 3.53 -13.98 -15.37
CA MET A 122 3.65 -12.55 -15.13
C MET A 122 4.96 -12.20 -14.40
N ASP A 123 6.08 -12.72 -14.88
CA ASP A 123 7.40 -12.39 -14.32
C ASP A 123 7.78 -10.95 -14.77
N SER A 124 8.39 -10.17 -13.89
CA SER A 124 8.89 -8.83 -14.21
C SER A 124 10.11 -8.90 -15.15
N PRO A 125 10.33 -7.92 -16.04
CA PRO A 125 11.57 -7.85 -16.82
C PRO A 125 12.79 -7.47 -15.96
N LEU A 126 12.60 -7.08 -14.70
CA LEU A 126 13.69 -6.78 -13.77
C LEU A 126 14.44 -8.07 -13.39
N LEU A 127 15.71 -8.16 -13.76
CA LEU A 127 16.57 -9.31 -13.44
C LEU A 127 17.10 -9.26 -12.01
N VAL A 128 17.31 -8.06 -11.48
CA VAL A 128 17.79 -7.78 -10.13
C VAL A 128 16.91 -6.72 -9.48
N PRO A 129 16.67 -6.79 -8.16
CA PRO A 129 15.98 -5.73 -7.45
C PRO A 129 16.71 -4.39 -7.61
N PRO A 130 16.03 -3.33 -8.08
CA PRO A 130 16.62 -2.00 -8.17
C PRO A 130 16.92 -1.50 -6.76
N ILE A 131 18.07 -0.84 -6.58
CA ILE A 131 18.46 -0.30 -5.29
C ILE A 131 17.91 1.12 -5.16
N PRO A 132 17.09 1.42 -4.14
CA PRO A 132 16.52 2.74 -3.97
C PRO A 132 17.56 3.74 -3.45
N GLU A 133 17.62 4.93 -4.06
CA GLU A 133 18.42 6.06 -3.60
C GLU A 133 17.69 6.80 -2.46
N ARG A 134 17.68 6.21 -1.26
CA ARG A 134 16.95 6.76 -0.10
C ARG A 134 17.71 7.81 0.73
N LYS A 135 18.91 8.21 0.31
CA LYS A 135 19.70 9.23 1.03
C LYS A 135 19.08 10.61 0.80
N ALA A 136 18.05 10.94 1.58
CA ALA A 136 17.41 12.25 1.50
C ALA A 136 17.21 12.82 2.90
N SER A 137 17.73 14.03 3.13
CA SER A 137 17.35 14.81 4.30
C SER A 137 15.92 15.33 4.12
N LEU A 138 15.12 15.43 5.19
CA LEU A 138 13.82 16.15 5.11
C LEU A 138 13.98 17.62 4.66
N LYS A 139 15.19 18.18 4.75
CA LYS A 139 15.51 19.52 4.27
C LYS A 139 15.73 19.58 2.75
N GLU A 140 15.95 18.45 2.11
CA GLU A 140 16.20 18.34 0.67
C GLU A 140 14.88 18.00 -0.02
N LYS A 141 14.27 19.01 -0.64
CA LYS A 141 13.08 18.83 -1.48
C LYS A 141 13.46 18.91 -2.95
N THR A 142 12.89 18.02 -3.76
CA THR A 142 12.89 18.21 -5.21
C THR A 142 11.81 19.20 -5.58
N LEU A 143 12.20 20.45 -5.83
CA LEU A 143 11.27 21.49 -6.27
C LEU A 143 10.67 21.18 -7.65
N GLY A 144 9.40 21.54 -7.81
CA GLY A 144 8.62 21.35 -9.04
C GLY A 144 7.95 19.98 -9.11
N ARG A 145 7.55 19.60 -10.31
CA ARG A 145 6.85 18.35 -10.61
C ARG A 145 7.81 17.30 -11.17
N VAL A 146 7.71 16.08 -10.65
CA VAL A 146 8.37 14.90 -11.19
C VAL A 146 7.30 13.86 -11.50
N THR A 147 7.16 13.52 -12.78
CA THR A 147 6.16 12.57 -13.28
C THR A 147 6.84 11.29 -13.74
N PHE A 148 6.40 10.15 -13.21
CA PHE A 148 6.80 8.81 -13.63
C PHE A 148 5.71 8.23 -14.52
N ASN A 149 6.07 7.92 -15.76
CA ASN A 149 5.20 7.35 -16.78
C ASN A 149 5.80 6.11 -17.46
N GLY A 150 6.99 5.68 -17.05
CA GLY A 150 7.60 4.43 -17.48
C GLY A 150 7.95 3.57 -16.29
N PHE A 151 7.22 2.47 -16.14
CA PHE A 151 7.45 1.46 -15.12
C PHE A 151 7.80 0.12 -15.80
N PRO A 152 8.46 -0.80 -15.08
CA PRO A 152 8.57 -2.19 -15.50
C PRO A 152 7.19 -2.85 -15.55
N ASP A 153 7.00 -3.77 -16.50
CA ASP A 153 5.83 -4.64 -16.48
C ASP A 153 5.86 -5.60 -15.28
N ASN A 154 4.66 -6.03 -14.87
CA ASN A 154 4.41 -7.04 -13.84
C ASN A 154 4.95 -6.72 -12.44
N LEU A 155 4.99 -5.43 -12.07
CA LEU A 155 5.17 -5.07 -10.66
C LEU A 155 3.99 -5.59 -9.83
N CYS A 156 4.26 -6.07 -8.62
CA CYS A 156 3.23 -6.54 -7.71
C CYS A 156 2.90 -5.46 -6.69
N PHE A 157 1.72 -4.86 -6.81
CA PHE A 157 1.18 -3.93 -5.81
C PHE A 157 0.32 -4.69 -4.81
N ASN A 158 0.77 -4.73 -3.55
CA ASN A 158 0.06 -5.36 -2.46
C ASN A 158 -0.43 -4.30 -1.47
N LEU A 159 -1.72 -4.37 -1.17
CA LEU A 159 -2.37 -3.52 -0.19
C LEU A 159 -3.03 -4.42 0.84
N GLU A 160 -2.44 -4.47 2.03
CA GLU A 160 -2.92 -5.27 3.15
C GLU A 160 -3.48 -4.34 4.22
N ARG A 161 -4.63 -4.73 4.78
CA ARG A 161 -5.28 -3.96 5.83
C ARG A 161 -5.66 -4.88 6.97
N GLN A 162 -5.57 -4.31 8.16
CA GLN A 162 -5.87 -4.98 9.41
C GLN A 162 -6.77 -4.09 10.25
N ASP A 163 -7.82 -4.66 10.83
CA ASP A 163 -8.68 -3.98 11.79
C ASP A 163 -8.91 -4.85 13.02
N LEU A 164 -8.45 -4.33 14.15
CA LEU A 164 -8.52 -4.98 15.45
C LEU A 164 -9.58 -4.34 16.36
N SER A 165 -10.37 -3.37 15.86
CA SER A 165 -11.33 -2.61 16.68
C SER A 165 -12.47 -3.44 17.29
N GLU A 166 -12.88 -4.52 16.61
CA GLU A 166 -13.93 -5.42 17.10
C GLU A 166 -13.38 -6.57 17.97
N MET A 167 -12.05 -6.68 18.09
CA MET A 167 -11.40 -7.72 18.88
C MET A 167 -11.52 -7.41 20.38
N THR A 168 -12.41 -8.15 21.05
CA THR A 168 -12.75 -7.93 22.46
C THR A 168 -12.72 -9.23 23.27
N GLY A 169 -12.84 -9.13 24.60
CA GLY A 169 -13.00 -10.27 25.49
C GLY A 169 -11.91 -11.35 25.34
N ALA A 170 -12.33 -12.61 25.19
CA ALA A 170 -11.45 -13.76 25.11
C ALA A 170 -10.51 -13.72 23.88
N GLU A 171 -11.00 -13.24 22.74
CA GLU A 171 -10.18 -13.10 21.53
C GLU A 171 -9.01 -12.16 21.77
N ARG A 172 -9.26 -11.02 22.43
CA ARG A 172 -8.21 -10.06 22.77
C ARG A 172 -7.11 -10.70 23.63
N GLY A 173 -7.48 -11.51 24.61
CA GLY A 173 -6.52 -12.26 25.43
C GLY A 173 -5.67 -13.22 24.59
N VAL A 174 -6.30 -14.01 23.72
CA VAL A 174 -5.60 -14.91 22.79
C VAL A 174 -4.68 -14.14 21.84
N TRP A 175 -5.10 -12.97 21.36
CA TRP A 175 -4.28 -12.16 20.47
C TRP A 175 -2.99 -11.68 21.11
N PHE A 176 -3.06 -11.11 22.31
CA PHE A 176 -1.86 -10.64 23.00
C PHE A 176 -0.95 -11.80 23.44
N ASP A 177 -1.53 -12.93 23.83
CA ASP A 177 -0.76 -14.13 24.22
C ASP A 177 -0.03 -14.77 23.03
N GLN A 178 -0.68 -14.83 21.85
CA GLN A 178 -0.22 -15.70 20.76
C GLN A 178 0.24 -15.00 19.49
N PHE A 179 -0.20 -13.75 19.25
CA PHE A 179 -0.10 -13.13 17.94
C PHE A 179 0.56 -11.75 17.94
N ASP A 180 0.24 -10.87 18.88
CA ASP A 180 0.60 -9.45 18.80
C ASP A 180 2.09 -9.20 18.57
N GLN A 181 2.95 -9.84 19.38
CA GLN A 181 4.41 -9.67 19.25
C GLN A 181 4.93 -10.21 17.91
N ALA A 182 4.49 -11.40 17.51
CA ALA A 182 4.92 -12.03 16.26
C ALA A 182 4.44 -11.26 15.02
N ALA A 183 3.21 -10.71 15.06
CA ALA A 183 2.66 -9.86 14.02
C ALA A 183 3.43 -8.53 13.90
N CYS A 184 3.69 -7.85 15.03
CA CYS A 184 4.49 -6.61 15.03
C CYS A 184 5.89 -6.86 14.47
N LYS A 185 6.55 -7.93 14.93
CA LYS A 185 7.87 -8.31 14.44
C LYS A 185 7.87 -8.62 12.93
N TRP A 186 6.85 -9.31 12.43
CA TRP A 186 6.74 -9.60 11.00
C TRP A 186 6.65 -8.31 10.17
N MET A 187 5.78 -7.39 10.57
CA MET A 187 5.62 -6.10 9.91
C MET A 187 6.92 -5.27 9.96
N ASP A 188 7.65 -5.30 11.08
CA ASP A 188 8.97 -4.66 11.19
C ASP A 188 10.01 -5.32 10.28
N ASP A 189 10.09 -6.66 10.26
CA ASP A 189 11.01 -7.40 9.41
C ASP A 189 10.74 -7.10 7.92
N LEU A 190 9.47 -6.94 7.53
CA LEU A 190 9.06 -6.62 6.17
C LEU A 190 9.42 -5.17 5.79
N ALA A 191 9.15 -4.21 6.68
CA ALA A 191 9.47 -2.79 6.45
C ALA A 191 10.99 -2.52 6.37
N HIS A 192 11.79 -3.30 7.10
CA HIS A 192 13.26 -3.18 7.13
C HIS A 192 13.98 -4.21 6.25
N ALA A 193 13.24 -4.97 5.44
CA ALA A 193 13.85 -5.94 4.54
C ALA A 193 14.80 -5.21 3.56
N ALA A 194 15.95 -5.84 3.32
CA ALA A 194 16.93 -5.30 2.40
C ALA A 194 16.35 -5.22 0.97
N PRO A 195 16.77 -4.27 0.12
CA PRO A 195 16.25 -4.12 -1.24
C PRO A 195 16.27 -5.42 -2.07
N GLU A 196 17.23 -6.30 -1.81
CA GLU A 196 17.39 -7.62 -2.43
C GLU A 196 16.20 -8.56 -2.18
N ALA A 197 15.38 -8.29 -1.17
CA ALA A 197 14.11 -8.98 -0.95
C ALA A 197 13.11 -8.73 -2.11
N GLY A 198 13.34 -7.70 -2.92
CA GLY A 198 12.47 -7.30 -4.03
C GLY A 198 11.34 -6.38 -3.61
N ILE A 199 11.48 -5.67 -2.49
CA ILE A 199 10.53 -4.64 -2.03
C ILE A 199 11.00 -3.30 -2.56
N LEU A 200 10.22 -2.70 -3.46
CA LEU A 200 10.53 -1.44 -4.10
C LEU A 200 10.18 -0.27 -3.18
N THR A 201 8.94 -0.24 -2.73
CA THR A 201 8.43 0.78 -1.80
C THR A 201 7.56 0.11 -0.75
N SER A 202 7.59 0.67 0.46
CA SER A 202 6.84 0.18 1.60
C SER A 202 6.30 1.38 2.37
N ARG A 203 5.01 1.36 2.70
CA ARG A 203 4.39 2.35 3.58
C ARG A 203 3.60 1.62 4.65
N MET A 204 4.03 1.81 5.89
CA MET A 204 3.36 1.30 7.08
C MET A 204 2.47 2.42 7.61
N CYS A 205 1.17 2.31 7.39
CA CYS A 205 0.21 3.37 7.66
C CYS A 205 -0.83 2.94 8.71
N TYR A 206 -1.42 3.92 9.37
CA TYR A 206 -2.45 3.70 10.39
C TYR A 206 -3.56 4.74 10.31
N ASP A 207 -4.77 4.40 10.76
CA ASP A 207 -5.88 5.36 10.87
C ASP A 207 -6.00 5.89 12.30
N GLU A 208 -5.55 7.13 12.49
CA GLU A 208 -5.60 7.82 13.78
C GLU A 208 -7.02 7.95 14.34
N ARG A 209 -8.02 8.01 13.47
CA ARG A 209 -9.42 8.27 13.85
C ARG A 209 -10.07 7.06 14.51
N LEU A 210 -9.52 5.88 14.29
CA LEU A 210 -10.03 4.61 14.86
C LEU A 210 -9.34 4.24 16.17
N GLY A 211 -8.48 5.11 16.71
CA GLY A 211 -7.88 4.95 18.03
C GLY A 211 -6.89 3.78 18.13
N THR A 212 -6.41 3.54 19.35
CA THR A 212 -5.41 2.52 19.67
C THR A 212 -6.04 1.26 20.26
N TYR A 213 -5.43 0.11 20.00
CA TYR A 213 -5.80 -1.15 20.68
C TYR A 213 -4.80 -1.55 21.76
N LYS A 214 -3.64 -0.89 21.82
CA LYS A 214 -2.64 -1.05 22.87
C LYS A 214 -1.87 0.25 23.08
N GLU A 215 -1.19 0.34 24.21
CA GLU A 215 -0.16 1.37 24.42
C GLU A 215 1.18 0.89 23.85
N GLY A 216 2.05 1.81 23.46
CA GLY A 216 3.40 1.50 23.01
C GLY A 216 4.06 2.63 22.22
N ASP A 217 5.38 2.53 22.08
CA ASP A 217 6.21 3.57 21.45
C ASP A 217 6.14 3.58 19.92
N SER A 218 5.76 2.44 19.30
CA SER A 218 5.58 2.38 17.86
C SER A 218 4.22 2.95 17.48
N GLU A 219 4.23 4.09 16.76
CA GLU A 219 3.02 4.69 16.22
C GLU A 219 2.26 3.71 15.33
N PHE A 220 2.91 3.04 14.39
CA PHE A 220 2.23 2.10 13.50
C PHE A 220 1.61 0.91 14.25
N HIS A 221 2.32 0.32 15.21
CA HIS A 221 1.86 -0.92 15.84
C HIS A 221 0.70 -0.75 16.81
N LYS A 222 0.48 0.45 17.37
CA LYS A 222 -0.52 0.65 18.44
C LYS A 222 -1.96 0.90 17.96
N TYR A 223 -2.17 1.31 16.71
CA TYR A 223 -3.50 1.66 16.18
C TYR A 223 -4.35 0.45 15.82
N ASN A 224 -5.68 0.57 15.99
CA ASN A 224 -6.67 -0.45 15.65
C ASN A 224 -6.64 -0.82 14.17
N ARG A 225 -6.58 0.20 13.30
CA ARG A 225 -6.61 0.06 11.85
C ARG A 225 -5.24 0.36 11.27
N LYS A 226 -4.68 -0.63 10.59
CA LYS A 226 -3.38 -0.57 9.91
C LYS A 226 -3.57 -0.81 8.42
N VAL A 227 -2.78 -0.14 7.61
CA VAL A 227 -2.74 -0.30 6.16
C VAL A 227 -1.29 -0.36 5.72
N GLU A 228 -0.92 -1.44 5.05
CA GLU A 228 0.42 -1.67 4.54
C GLU A 228 0.38 -1.62 3.02
N LEU A 229 1.11 -0.68 2.44
CA LEU A 229 1.22 -0.51 0.98
C LEU A 229 2.61 -0.94 0.55
N PHE A 230 2.68 -1.94 -0.32
CA PHE A 230 3.93 -2.41 -0.86
C PHE A 230 3.89 -2.45 -2.39
N TYR A 231 4.95 -1.97 -3.01
CA TYR A 231 5.28 -2.38 -4.36
C TYR A 231 6.44 -3.36 -4.28
N PHE A 232 6.24 -4.55 -4.84
CA PHE A 232 7.27 -5.56 -5.03
C PHE A 232 7.68 -5.58 -6.50
N MET A 233 8.93 -5.98 -6.74
CA MET A 233 9.47 -6.18 -8.09
C MET A 233 8.61 -7.12 -8.92
N ASP A 234 8.07 -8.17 -8.30
CA ASP A 234 7.15 -9.13 -8.91
C ASP A 234 6.37 -9.90 -7.83
N LEU A 235 5.37 -10.70 -8.26
CA LEU A 235 4.59 -11.57 -7.35
C LEU A 235 5.50 -12.56 -6.61
N ARG A 236 6.55 -13.06 -7.27
CA ARG A 236 7.48 -14.03 -6.69
C ARG A 236 8.21 -13.45 -5.49
N SER A 237 8.60 -12.18 -5.54
CA SER A 237 9.28 -11.47 -4.46
C SER A 237 8.37 -11.28 -3.26
N MET A 238 7.10 -10.92 -3.48
CA MET A 238 6.08 -10.88 -2.43
C MET A 238 5.90 -12.26 -1.77
N GLU A 239 5.66 -13.32 -2.55
CA GLU A 239 5.48 -14.68 -2.03
C GLU A 239 6.74 -15.16 -1.28
N ARG A 240 7.93 -14.81 -1.78
CA ARG A 240 9.22 -15.14 -1.16
C ARG A 240 9.40 -14.44 0.18
N ALA A 241 9.09 -13.16 0.28
CA ALA A 241 9.20 -12.39 1.52
C ALA A 241 8.44 -13.09 2.66
N GLY A 242 7.19 -13.50 2.39
CA GLY A 242 6.38 -14.23 3.36
C GLY A 242 6.90 -15.63 3.69
N ARG A 243 7.21 -16.46 2.68
CA ARG A 243 7.55 -17.88 2.92
C ARG A 243 8.96 -18.11 3.45
N SER A 244 9.86 -17.15 3.27
CA SER A 244 11.25 -17.25 3.70
C SER A 244 11.49 -16.67 5.10
N ASN A 245 10.56 -15.87 5.63
CA ASN A 245 10.62 -15.40 7.01
C ASN A 245 10.05 -16.46 7.98
N LYS A 246 10.90 -17.06 8.82
CA LYS A 246 10.50 -18.10 9.79
C LYS A 246 9.46 -17.61 10.80
N GLY A 247 9.54 -16.35 11.22
CA GLY A 247 8.58 -15.72 12.13
C GLY A 247 7.19 -15.63 11.50
N HIS A 248 7.12 -15.17 10.25
CA HIS A 248 5.87 -15.13 9.49
C HIS A 248 5.28 -16.52 9.25
N VAL A 249 6.10 -17.50 8.88
CA VAL A 249 5.65 -18.90 8.72
C VAL A 249 5.03 -19.43 10.02
N ALA A 250 5.69 -19.21 11.16
CA ALA A 250 5.18 -19.63 12.47
C ALA A 250 3.88 -18.89 12.85
N LEU A 251 3.85 -17.56 12.69
CA LEU A 251 2.66 -16.72 12.90
C LEU A 251 1.47 -17.23 12.09
N ARG A 252 1.67 -17.41 10.78
CA ARG A 252 0.64 -17.88 9.85
C ARG A 252 0.11 -19.25 10.24
N ASN A 253 0.98 -20.19 10.57
CA ASN A 253 0.55 -21.53 11.00
C ASN A 253 -0.28 -21.47 12.28
N ASN A 254 0.10 -20.59 13.22
CA ASN A 254 -0.66 -20.41 14.45
C ASN A 254 -2.02 -19.73 14.19
N ILE A 255 -2.08 -18.72 13.32
CA ILE A 255 -3.34 -18.11 12.89
C ILE A 255 -4.27 -19.16 12.27
N LEU A 256 -3.77 -19.99 11.36
CA LEU A 256 -4.57 -21.05 10.73
C LEU A 256 -5.08 -22.08 11.73
N LYS A 257 -4.30 -22.41 12.77
CA LYS A 257 -4.73 -23.33 13.83
C LYS A 257 -5.79 -22.71 14.73
N THR A 258 -5.68 -21.43 15.05
CA THR A 258 -6.53 -20.76 16.04
C THR A 258 -7.83 -20.23 15.43
N TYR A 259 -7.76 -19.64 14.24
CA TYR A 259 -8.89 -19.03 13.54
C TYR A 259 -9.44 -19.89 12.38
N GLY A 260 -8.68 -20.88 11.91
CA GLY A 260 -9.16 -21.79 10.87
C GLY A 260 -10.19 -22.80 11.40
N PRO A 261 -10.73 -23.65 10.51
CA PRO A 261 -11.76 -24.64 10.86
C PRO A 261 -11.36 -25.51 12.06
N GLY A 262 -12.21 -25.54 13.10
CA GLY A 262 -11.97 -26.30 14.33
C GLY A 262 -11.04 -25.63 15.35
N GLY A 263 -10.54 -24.43 15.05
CA GLY A 263 -9.76 -23.62 15.99
C GLY A 263 -10.62 -22.96 17.07
N ILE A 264 -10.00 -22.57 18.18
CA ILE A 264 -10.71 -21.98 19.35
C ILE A 264 -11.38 -20.63 19.05
N MET A 265 -11.02 -19.98 17.94
CA MET A 265 -11.59 -18.71 17.47
C MET A 265 -12.31 -18.85 16.11
N SER A 266 -12.60 -20.06 15.62
CA SER A 266 -13.15 -20.27 14.27
C SER A 266 -14.50 -19.58 14.03
N GLU A 267 -15.38 -19.60 15.04
CA GLU A 267 -16.75 -19.08 14.93
C GLU A 267 -16.92 -17.65 15.50
N CYS A 268 -15.99 -17.22 16.35
CA CYS A 268 -16.15 -15.98 17.12
C CYS A 268 -15.08 -14.92 16.85
N GLY A 269 -14.00 -15.24 16.11
CA GLY A 269 -12.93 -14.31 15.80
C GLY A 269 -13.42 -13.07 15.02
N LYS A 270 -13.05 -11.89 15.49
CA LYS A 270 -13.41 -10.58 14.92
C LYS A 270 -12.23 -9.83 14.30
N VAL A 271 -11.00 -10.34 14.45
CA VAL A 271 -9.86 -9.80 13.70
C VAL A 271 -10.18 -9.81 12.19
N ALA A 272 -10.15 -8.63 11.59
CA ALA A 272 -10.39 -8.45 10.18
C ALA A 272 -9.08 -8.17 9.46
N LEU A 273 -8.73 -9.05 8.52
CA LEU A 273 -7.60 -8.90 7.61
C LEU A 273 -8.15 -8.97 6.21
N TRP A 274 -7.71 -8.08 5.34
CA TRP A 274 -7.97 -8.22 3.91
C TRP A 274 -6.79 -7.74 3.09
N VAL A 275 -6.60 -8.43 1.97
CA VAL A 275 -5.45 -8.27 1.10
C VAL A 275 -5.92 -8.13 -0.33
N GLU A 276 -5.42 -7.08 -0.97
CA GLU A 276 -5.51 -6.82 -2.39
C GLU A 276 -4.12 -7.04 -3.00
N THR A 277 -4.00 -7.98 -3.92
CA THR A 277 -2.75 -8.20 -4.65
C THR A 277 -3.00 -8.01 -6.13
N ASN A 278 -2.27 -7.08 -6.75
CA ASN A 278 -2.49 -6.65 -8.12
C ASN A 278 -1.16 -6.74 -8.89
N ILE A 279 -1.16 -7.35 -10.07
CA ILE A 279 0.02 -7.46 -10.93
C ILE A 279 -0.12 -6.50 -12.11
N LEU A 280 0.63 -5.41 -12.04
CA LEU A 280 0.42 -4.23 -12.86
C LEU A 280 1.33 -4.23 -14.08
N LYS A 281 0.79 -3.92 -15.24
CA LYS A 281 1.57 -3.55 -16.42
C LYS A 281 2.04 -2.11 -16.32
N ALA A 282 3.07 -1.75 -17.07
CA ALA A 282 3.63 -0.41 -17.11
C ALA A 282 2.59 0.73 -17.27
N PRO A 283 1.63 0.67 -18.22
CA PRO A 283 0.63 1.75 -18.40
C PRO A 283 -0.48 1.77 -17.35
N GLU A 284 -0.48 0.81 -16.42
CA GLU A 284 -1.44 0.72 -15.32
C GLU A 284 -0.96 1.47 -14.07
N ILE A 285 0.24 2.07 -14.11
CA ILE A 285 0.81 2.90 -13.05
C ILE A 285 1.14 4.28 -13.61
N ASP A 286 0.71 5.32 -12.89
CA ASP A 286 1.12 6.71 -13.12
C ASP A 286 1.44 7.34 -11.76
N ALA A 287 2.55 8.06 -11.65
CA ALA A 287 2.89 8.73 -10.41
C ALA A 287 3.40 10.14 -10.65
N GLU A 288 3.01 11.09 -9.81
CA GLU A 288 3.50 12.45 -9.86
C GLU A 288 3.78 12.96 -8.45
N TYR A 289 4.92 13.61 -8.28
CA TYR A 289 5.39 14.17 -7.02
C TYR A 289 5.66 15.66 -7.19
N VAL A 290 5.12 16.49 -6.29
CA VAL A 290 5.26 17.95 -6.32
C VAL A 290 5.94 18.43 -5.04
N GLY A 291 7.19 18.87 -5.16
CA GLY A 291 7.94 19.39 -4.01
C GLY A 291 8.27 18.36 -2.93
N CYS A 292 8.31 17.08 -3.29
CA CYS A 292 8.54 15.97 -2.36
C CYS A 292 10.03 15.76 -2.06
N VAL A 293 10.31 15.11 -0.93
CA VAL A 293 11.65 14.61 -0.58
C VAL A 293 12.05 13.51 -1.57
N PRO A 294 13.30 13.47 -2.08
CA PRO A 294 13.73 12.49 -3.09
C PRO A 294 13.50 11.01 -2.75
N GLY A 295 13.39 10.64 -1.47
CA GLY A 295 13.09 9.27 -1.04
C GLY A 295 11.61 8.88 -1.10
N THR A 296 10.69 9.80 -1.44
CA THR A 296 9.25 9.55 -1.39
C THR A 296 8.81 8.63 -2.53
N GLY A 297 8.30 7.44 -2.19
CA GLY A 297 7.71 6.52 -3.17
C GLY A 297 8.70 6.14 -4.28
N PHE A 298 8.29 6.32 -5.54
CA PHE A 298 9.13 6.04 -6.70
C PHE A 298 10.22 7.06 -6.98
N MET A 299 10.23 8.22 -6.29
CA MET A 299 11.32 9.19 -6.43
C MET A 299 12.69 8.59 -6.07
N ALA A 300 12.72 7.56 -5.21
CA ALA A 300 13.93 6.82 -4.88
C ALA A 300 14.55 6.08 -6.09
N TYR A 301 13.84 6.02 -7.21
CA TYR A 301 14.28 5.38 -8.45
C TYR A 301 14.39 6.35 -9.63
N GLN A 302 14.36 7.67 -9.40
CA GLN A 302 14.38 8.69 -10.48
C GLN A 302 15.59 8.58 -11.43
N ASN A 303 16.71 8.01 -10.96
CA ASN A 303 17.95 7.83 -11.73
C ASN A 303 18.12 6.41 -12.28
N HIS A 304 17.17 5.50 -12.00
CA HIS A 304 17.27 4.09 -12.39
C HIS A 304 16.66 3.88 -13.78
N GLU A 305 17.38 3.22 -14.68
CA GLU A 305 17.00 3.06 -16.10
C GLU A 305 15.62 2.42 -16.33
N ALA A 306 15.21 1.55 -15.42
CA ALA A 306 13.92 0.86 -15.48
C ALA A 306 12.71 1.76 -15.12
N PHE A 307 12.94 2.93 -14.53
CA PHE A 307 11.91 3.87 -14.12
C PHE A 307 12.09 5.20 -14.85
N ARG A 308 11.27 5.44 -15.87
CA ARG A 308 11.33 6.68 -16.64
C ARG A 308 10.54 7.75 -15.92
N CYS A 309 11.18 8.88 -15.66
CA CYS A 309 10.54 10.08 -15.17
C CYS A 309 10.89 11.32 -15.98
N HIS A 310 10.00 12.30 -15.94
CA HIS A 310 10.21 13.64 -16.47
C HIS A 310 10.09 14.64 -15.33
N LYS A 311 11.06 15.56 -15.24
CA LYS A 311 11.01 16.69 -14.32
C LYS A 311 10.67 17.95 -15.09
N GLU A 312 9.62 18.65 -14.68
CA GLU A 312 9.32 19.96 -15.24
C GLU A 312 10.40 20.97 -14.82
N ALA A 313 10.86 21.79 -15.76
CA ALA A 313 11.79 22.86 -15.45
C ALA A 313 11.12 23.81 -14.45
N SER A 314 11.75 24.00 -13.29
CA SER A 314 11.28 24.99 -12.33
C SER A 314 11.30 26.36 -13.02
N PRO A 315 10.21 27.15 -13.01
CA PRO A 315 10.25 28.50 -13.54
C PRO A 315 11.40 29.22 -12.84
N CYS A 316 12.37 29.73 -13.61
CA CYS A 316 13.46 30.52 -13.08
C CYS A 316 12.87 31.55 -12.11
N GLN A 317 13.28 31.50 -10.84
CA GLN A 317 13.09 32.65 -9.96
C GLN A 317 13.93 33.78 -10.57
N HIS A 318 13.29 34.61 -11.39
CA HIS A 318 13.92 35.85 -11.79
C HIS A 318 14.26 36.63 -10.53
N ALA A 319 15.55 36.99 -10.46
CA ALA A 319 16.20 37.67 -9.38
C ALA A 319 15.35 38.83 -8.88
N LYS A 320 15.18 38.92 -7.55
CA LYS A 320 14.79 40.18 -6.94
C LYS A 320 15.92 41.19 -7.23
N ALA A 321 15.54 42.31 -7.83
CA ALA A 321 16.36 43.51 -7.98
C ALA A 321 16.75 44.08 -6.61
#